data_AF-A0A2K6CGF5-F1
#
_entry.id   AF-A0A2K6CGF5-F1
#
_cell.length_a   1.000
_cell.length_b   1.000
_cell.length_c   1.000
_cell.angle_alpha   90.00
_cell.angle_beta   90.00
_cell.angle_gamma   90.00
#
_symmetry.space_group_name_H-M   'P 1'
#
loop_
_entity.id
_entity.type
_entity.pdbx_description
1 polymer ?
#
loop_
_entity_poly.entity_id
_entity_poly.type
_entity_poly.pdbx_seq_one_letter_code
_entity_poly.pdbx_strand_id
1 'polypeptide(L)'
;MTDYAQESIYPDSFMVLSENPPSFTITVTSEAGENDETVQTTLKFTYSEKYPDEVPLYEIFPPENLEENDVSDILRLLAVQAEENLAELN
;
A
#
# COMPACT_ATOMS: atom_id res chain seq x y z
N MET A 1 0.64 -5.35 -17.92
CA MET A 1 1.55 -6.38 -17.36
C MET A 1 0.84 -6.90 -16.13
N THR A 2 0.22 -8.07 -16.18
CA THR A 2 -0.52 -8.62 -15.03
C THR A 2 0.50 -9.06 -13.98
N ASP A 3 0.46 -8.46 -12.80
CA ASP A 3 1.43 -8.68 -11.73
C ASP A 3 1.04 -9.92 -10.90
N TYR A 4 1.18 -11.12 -11.52
CA TYR A 4 0.79 -12.42 -10.94
C TYR A 4 1.47 -12.74 -9.61
N ALA A 5 2.59 -12.09 -9.29
CA ALA A 5 3.31 -12.32 -8.04
C ALA A 5 2.53 -11.78 -6.83
N GLN A 6 1.93 -10.58 -6.94
CA GLN A 6 1.22 -9.96 -5.82
C GLN A 6 -0.13 -10.63 -5.56
N GLU A 7 -0.85 -11.02 -6.62
CA GLU A 7 -2.09 -11.80 -6.51
C GLU A 7 -1.86 -13.16 -5.84
N SER A 8 -0.68 -13.78 -6.02
CA SER A 8 -0.36 -15.08 -5.41
C SER A 8 0.06 -14.98 -3.94
N ILE A 9 0.61 -13.85 -3.51
CA ILE A 9 1.08 -13.61 -2.14
C ILE A 9 -0.06 -13.09 -1.25
N TYR A 10 -1.00 -12.34 -1.82
CA TYR A 10 -2.13 -11.75 -1.11
C TYR A 10 -3.48 -12.12 -1.77
N PRO A 11 -3.82 -13.41 -1.85
CA PRO A 11 -5.00 -13.86 -2.61
C PRO A 11 -6.32 -13.26 -2.11
N ASP A 12 -6.42 -12.97 -0.80
CA ASP A 12 -7.63 -12.44 -0.17
C ASP A 12 -7.54 -10.93 0.13
N SER A 13 -6.35 -10.33 -0.02
CA SER A 13 -6.09 -8.93 0.37
C SER A 13 -5.70 -8.02 -0.78
N PHE A 14 -5.39 -8.57 -1.97
CA PHE A 14 -5.01 -7.81 -3.16
C PHE A 14 -6.17 -7.72 -4.16
N MET A 15 -6.40 -6.52 -4.68
CA MET A 15 -7.44 -6.28 -5.69
C MET A 15 -6.93 -5.32 -6.76
N VAL A 16 -6.97 -5.74 -8.02
CA VAL A 16 -6.71 -4.84 -9.17
C VAL A 16 -7.91 -3.91 -9.36
N LEU A 17 -7.66 -2.60 -9.45
CA LEU A 17 -8.69 -1.58 -9.65
C LEU A 17 -8.79 -1.13 -11.11
N SER A 18 -7.65 -0.91 -11.77
CA SER A 18 -7.58 -0.45 -13.16
C SER A 18 -6.28 -0.90 -13.81
N GLU A 19 -6.30 -1.09 -15.13
CA GLU A 19 -5.10 -1.32 -15.93
C GLU A 19 -4.53 -0.02 -16.52
N ASN A 20 -5.29 1.08 -16.50
CA ASN A 20 -4.85 2.37 -17.07
C ASN A 20 -5.42 3.58 -16.31
N PRO A 21 -4.60 4.28 -15.49
CA PRO A 21 -3.27 3.86 -15.07
C PRO A 21 -3.36 2.56 -14.23
N PRO A 22 -2.33 1.69 -14.24
CA PRO A 22 -2.31 0.49 -13.41
C PRO A 22 -2.47 0.86 -11.94
N SER A 23 -3.50 0.29 -11.30
CA SER A 23 -3.79 0.52 -9.90
C SER A 23 -4.37 -0.71 -9.23
N PHE A 24 -4.04 -0.85 -7.96
CA PHE A 24 -4.49 -1.96 -7.12
C PHE A 24 -4.58 -1.51 -5.67
N THR A 25 -5.25 -2.31 -4.85
CA THR A 25 -5.29 -2.15 -3.41
C THR A 25 -4.72 -3.36 -2.70
N ILE A 26 -4.14 -3.11 -1.53
CA ILE A 26 -3.77 -4.15 -0.57
C ILE A 26 -4.41 -3.79 0.78
N THR A 27 -5.19 -4.71 1.33
CA THR A 27 -5.68 -4.61 2.70
C THR A 27 -4.66 -5.21 3.66
N VAL A 28 -4.29 -4.44 4.68
CA VAL A 28 -3.35 -4.84 5.71
C VAL A 28 -4.07 -4.78 7.05
N THR A 29 -4.06 -5.90 7.76
CA THR A 29 -4.60 -6.05 9.12
C THR A 29 -3.45 -6.40 10.04
N SER A 30 -3.35 -5.74 11.19
CA SER A 30 -2.35 -6.09 12.20
C SER A 30 -2.62 -7.47 12.78
N GLU A 31 -1.60 -8.05 13.42
CA GLU A 31 -1.84 -9.12 14.38
C GLU A 31 -2.74 -8.59 15.52
N ALA A 32 -3.49 -9.49 16.14
CA ALA A 32 -4.37 -9.17 17.26
C ALA A 32 -3.53 -8.73 18.48
N GLY A 33 -3.91 -7.59 19.07
CA GLY A 33 -3.29 -7.07 20.29
C GLY A 33 -3.74 -7.81 21.56
N GLU A 34 -3.36 -7.28 22.72
CA GLU A 34 -3.67 -7.90 24.03
C GLU A 34 -5.16 -8.10 24.30
N ASN A 35 -6.02 -7.26 23.69
CA ASN A 35 -7.48 -7.31 23.84
C ASN A 35 -8.19 -8.00 22.66
N ASP A 36 -7.46 -8.74 21.82
CA ASP A 36 -7.98 -9.31 20.55
C ASP A 36 -8.45 -8.23 19.55
N GLU A 37 -7.95 -6.99 19.71
CA GLU A 37 -8.22 -5.88 18.81
C GLU A 37 -7.20 -5.85 17.67
N THR A 38 -7.68 -5.56 16.45
CA THR A 38 -6.84 -5.37 15.26
C THR A 38 -7.01 -3.98 14.71
N VAL A 39 -5.95 -3.44 14.12
CA VAL A 39 -6.03 -2.27 13.25
C VAL A 39 -5.99 -2.71 11.80
N GLN A 40 -6.71 -2.00 10.92
CA GLN A 40 -6.78 -2.35 9.52
C GLN A 40 -6.76 -1.10 8.65
N THR A 41 -6.10 -1.20 7.51
CA THR A 41 -6.19 -0.18 6.49
C THR A 41 -6.08 -0.79 5.10
N THR A 42 -6.63 -0.09 4.11
CA THR A 42 -6.46 -0.46 2.70
C THR A 42 -5.61 0.58 2.01
N LEU A 43 -4.45 0.13 1.53
CA LEU A 43 -3.52 0.94 0.76
C LEU A 43 -3.86 0.80 -0.72
N LYS A 44 -4.03 1.92 -1.42
CA LYS A 44 -4.11 1.92 -2.88
C LYS A 44 -2.80 2.39 -3.45
N PHE A 45 -2.31 1.67 -4.45
CA PHE A 45 -1.17 2.07 -5.25
C PHE A 45 -1.61 2.36 -6.67
N THR A 46 -1.07 3.42 -7.26
CA THR A 46 -1.22 3.72 -8.69
C THR A 46 0.16 3.97 -9.28
N TYR A 47 0.53 3.17 -10.27
CA TYR A 47 1.80 3.37 -10.97
C TYR A 47 1.68 4.60 -11.88
N SER A 48 2.65 5.51 -11.77
CA SER A 48 2.82 6.60 -12.71
C SER A 48 3.39 6.07 -14.02
N GLU A 49 3.29 6.85 -15.10
CA GLU A 49 3.90 6.50 -16.40
C GLU A 49 5.42 6.36 -16.34
N LYS A 50 6.04 6.94 -15.32
CA LYS A 50 7.49 6.94 -15.12
C LYS A 50 7.96 5.89 -14.14
N TYR A 51 7.07 5.12 -13.51
CA TYR A 51 7.48 4.02 -12.65
C TYR A 51 8.28 2.97 -13.48
N PRO A 52 9.43 2.47 -12.99
CA PRO A 52 9.98 2.60 -11.65
C PRO A 52 10.94 3.80 -11.42
N ASP A 53 11.11 4.74 -12.36
CA ASP A 53 11.98 5.92 -12.21
C ASP A 53 11.42 6.99 -11.25
N GLU A 54 10.12 6.92 -10.93
CA GLU A 54 9.46 7.74 -9.90
C GLU A 54 8.65 6.84 -8.96
N VAL A 55 8.47 7.29 -7.71
CA VAL A 55 7.65 6.58 -6.72
C VAL A 55 6.19 6.45 -7.17
N PRO A 56 5.49 5.36 -6.80
CA PRO A 56 4.06 5.25 -7.08
C PRO A 56 3.26 6.27 -6.27
N LEU A 57 2.05 6.59 -6.75
CA LEU A 57 1.07 7.29 -5.91
C LEU A 57 0.47 6.29 -4.93
N TYR A 58 0.29 6.71 -3.68
CA TYR A 58 -0.35 5.91 -2.65
C TYR A 58 -1.41 6.69 -1.89
N GLU A 59 -2.51 6.01 -1.58
CA GLU A 59 -3.65 6.55 -0.83
C GLU A 59 -4.07 5.56 0.27
N ILE A 60 -4.57 6.09 1.39
CA ILE A 60 -5.14 5.30 2.48
C ILE A 60 -6.67 5.41 2.40
N PHE A 61 -7.35 4.29 2.21
CA PHE A 61 -8.81 4.19 2.31
C PHE A 61 -9.24 3.98 3.76
N PRO A 62 -10.51 4.27 4.11
CA PRO A 62 -10.94 4.48 5.49
C PRO A 62 -10.37 3.43 6.44
N PRO A 63 -9.51 3.84 7.38
CA PRO A 63 -8.90 2.90 8.29
C PRO A 63 -9.89 2.48 9.37
N GLU A 64 -9.67 1.29 9.91
CA GLU A 64 -10.38 0.77 11.08
C GLU A 64 -9.42 0.77 12.28
N ASN A 65 -9.85 1.39 13.38
CA ASN A 65 -9.09 1.53 14.62
C ASN A 65 -7.73 2.24 14.47
N LEU A 66 -7.60 3.17 13.51
CA LEU A 66 -6.45 4.09 13.41
C LEU A 66 -6.91 5.54 13.55
N GLU A 67 -6.14 6.33 14.28
CA GLU A 67 -6.33 7.76 14.42
C GLU A 67 -5.62 8.54 13.29
N GLU A 68 -5.96 9.83 13.12
CA GLU A 68 -5.38 10.66 12.05
C GLU A 68 -3.86 10.79 12.14
N ASN A 69 -3.30 10.81 13.35
CA ASN A 69 -1.86 10.80 13.58
C ASN A 69 -1.22 9.49 13.09
N ASP A 70 -1.86 8.35 13.33
CA ASP A 70 -1.35 7.05 12.87
C ASP A 70 -1.34 6.99 11.34
N VAL A 71 -2.42 7.47 10.70
CA VAL A 71 -2.50 7.60 9.24
C VAL A 71 -1.38 8.50 8.70
N SER A 72 -1.12 9.62 9.37
CA SER A 72 -0.06 10.56 8.99
C SER A 72 1.34 9.93 9.10
N ASP A 73 1.58 9.15 10.16
CA ASP A 73 2.84 8.44 10.37
C ASP A 73 3.04 7.33 9.33
N ILE A 74 1.99 6.58 8.97
CA ILE A 74 2.03 5.58 7.89
C ILE A 74 2.39 6.26 6.55
N LEU A 75 1.73 7.38 6.20
CA LEU A 75 2.02 8.11 4.97
C LEU A 75 3.45 8.63 4.94
N ARG A 76 3.96 9.13 6.06
CA ARG A 76 5.36 9.57 6.17
C ARG A 76 6.32 8.41 5.97
N LEU A 77 6.03 7.24 6.54
CA LEU A 77 6.86 6.06 6.41
C LEU A 77 6.88 5.53 4.96
N LEU A 78 5.72 5.49 4.31
CA LEU A 78 5.60 5.14 2.88
C LEU A 78 6.43 6.09 2.00
N ALA A 79 6.41 7.39 2.29
CA ALA A 79 7.20 8.38 1.56
C ALA A 79 8.71 8.10 1.68
N VAL A 80 9.21 7.85 2.89
CA VAL A 80 10.63 7.54 3.10
C VAL A 80 11.02 6.25 2.39
N GLN A 81 10.24 5.18 2.57
CA GLN A 81 10.58 3.88 2.00
C GLN A 81 10.52 3.87 0.46
N ALA A 82 9.57 4.61 -0.14
CA ALA A 82 9.46 4.69 -1.60
C ALA A 82 10.70 5.37 -2.22
N GLU A 83 11.19 6.44 -1.59
CA GLU A 83 12.40 7.16 -2.03
C GLU A 83 13.67 6.32 -1.82
N GLU A 84 13.80 5.63 -0.68
CA GLU A 84 14.93 4.73 -0.43
C GLU A 84 14.98 3.59 -1.45
N ASN A 85 13.84 2.94 -1.73
CA ASN A 85 13.74 1.87 -2.72
C ASN A 85 14.06 2.35 -4.14
N LEU A 86 13.73 3.60 -4.47
CA LEU A 86 14.08 4.20 -5.77
C LEU A 86 15.59 4.41 -5.90
N ALA A 87 16.26 4.82 -4.81
CA ALA A 87 17.71 4.99 -4.78
C ALA A 87 18.47 3.66 -4.90
N GLU A 88 17.92 2.54 -4.40
CA GLU A 88 18.54 1.21 -4.52
C GLU A 88 18.47 0.62 -5.94
N LEU A 89 17.59 1.12 -6.80
CA LEU A 89 17.43 0.69 -8.20
C LEU A 89 18.38 1.39 -9.19
N ASN A 90 19.14 2.40 -8.74
CA ASN A 90 20.01 3.27 -9.55
C ASN A 90 21.50 3.10 -9.22
#